data_AF-A0A6I1YRC8-F1
#
_entry.id   AF-A0A6I1YRC8-F1
#
_cell.length_a   1.000
_cell.length_b   1.000
_cell.length_c   1.000
_cell.angle_alpha   90.00
_cell.angle_beta   90.00
_cell.angle_gamma   90.00
#
_symmetry.space_group_name_H-M   'P 1'
#
loop_
_entity.id
_entity.type
_entity.pdbx_description
1 polymer ?
#
loop_
_entity_poly.entity_id
_entity_poly.type
_entity_poly.pdbx_seq_one_letter_code
_entity_poly.pdbx_strand_id
1 'polypeptide(L)'
;MELARGAGTSGSAAFPEGAVHARNDYGTRDFGGAAPPEGERHRYVFTVHAVDQERLGPGPDASPAVVGFHLRFHTLARAHLIAEYAAPSATNAA
;
A
#
# COMPACT_ATOMS: atom_id res chain seq x y z
N MET A 1 18.73 -1.75 3.66
CA MET A 1 17.86 -0.93 4.52
C MET A 1 16.45 -1.49 4.43
N GLU A 2 15.73 -1.48 5.55
CA GLU A 2 14.35 -1.91 5.68
C GLU A 2 13.57 -0.80 6.40
N LEU A 3 12.26 -0.71 6.17
CA LEU A 3 11.39 0.15 6.97
C LEU A 3 11.08 -0.54 8.31
N ALA A 4 11.14 0.22 9.41
CA ALA A 4 10.74 -0.34 10.69
C ALA A 4 9.26 -0.75 10.67
N ARG A 5 8.93 -1.79 11.43
CA ARG A 5 7.53 -2.24 11.59
C ARG A 5 6.67 -1.06 12.06
N GLY A 6 5.54 -0.85 11.38
CA GLY A 6 4.62 0.26 11.69
C GLY A 6 4.97 1.58 10.99
N ALA A 7 5.96 1.63 10.09
CA ALA A 7 6.23 2.82 9.29
C ALA A 7 5.03 3.27 8.44
N GLY A 8 4.15 2.34 8.04
CA GLY A 8 2.94 2.65 7.26
C GLY A 8 1.73 3.12 8.06
N THR A 9 1.86 3.31 9.37
CA THR A 9 0.79 3.80 10.24
C THR A 9 0.73 5.33 10.20
N SER A 10 -0.47 5.90 10.22
CA SER A 10 -0.67 7.35 10.28
C SER A 10 0.10 7.97 11.45
N GLY A 11 0.88 9.03 11.18
CA GLY A 11 1.67 9.74 12.18
C GLY A 11 2.89 8.97 12.72
N SER A 12 3.27 7.85 12.12
CA SER A 12 4.42 7.06 12.56
C SER A 12 5.72 7.86 12.48
N ALA A 13 6.46 7.92 13.60
CA ALA A 13 7.81 8.51 13.64
C ALA A 13 8.82 7.71 12.79
N ALA A 14 8.48 6.47 12.41
CA ALA A 14 9.28 5.64 11.52
C ALA A 14 8.96 5.86 10.03
N PHE A 15 7.99 6.72 9.70
CA PHE A 15 7.73 7.09 8.33
C PHE A 15 8.86 8.01 7.83
N PRO A 16 9.51 7.70 6.70
CA PRO A 16 10.67 8.47 6.23
C PRO A 16 10.33 9.94 6.02
N GLU A 17 11.23 10.83 6.45
CA GLU A 17 11.10 12.25 6.20
C GLU A 17 11.01 12.53 4.69
N GLY A 18 10.05 13.37 4.30
CA GLY A 18 9.79 13.70 2.89
C GLY A 18 8.98 12.67 2.10
N ALA A 19 8.70 11.49 2.66
CA ALA A 19 7.75 10.55 2.07
C ALA A 19 6.30 11.03 2.23
N VAL A 20 5.40 10.52 1.39
CA VAL A 20 3.98 10.89 1.39
C VAL A 20 3.11 9.64 1.37
N HIS A 21 2.11 9.59 2.26
CA HIS A 21 0.98 8.69 2.13
C HIS A 21 -0.08 9.35 1.23
N ALA A 22 -0.30 8.77 0.05
CA ALA A 22 -1.48 9.10 -0.76
C ALA A 22 -2.74 8.49 -0.12
N ARG A 23 -3.90 9.08 -0.40
CA ARG A 23 -5.19 8.58 0.08
C ARG A 23 -5.47 7.19 -0.50
N ASN A 24 -5.79 6.24 0.37
CA ASN A 24 -6.21 4.90 -0.02
C ASN A 24 -7.74 4.83 -0.25
N ASP A 25 -8.26 3.65 -0.64
CA ASP A 25 -9.69 3.46 -0.88
C ASP A 25 -10.55 3.37 0.39
N TYR A 26 -9.93 3.23 1.57
CA TYR A 26 -10.60 3.47 2.87
C TYR A 26 -10.78 4.96 3.17
N GLY A 27 -10.20 5.86 2.35
CA GLY A 27 -10.23 7.30 2.55
C GLY A 27 -9.18 7.83 3.52
N THR A 28 -8.28 6.97 4.03
CA THR A 28 -7.22 7.33 4.98
C THR A 28 -5.86 7.51 4.29
N ARG A 29 -4.88 8.05 5.03
CA ARG A 29 -3.50 8.29 4.57
C ARG A 29 -2.50 7.41 5.32
N ASP A 30 -2.77 6.12 5.29
CA ASP A 30 -2.00 5.07 5.96
C ASP A 30 -2.20 3.73 5.25
N PHE A 31 -1.55 2.68 5.74
CA PHE A 31 -1.80 1.31 5.32
C PHE A 31 -3.09 0.77 5.98
N GLY A 32 -4.12 0.52 5.16
CA GLY A 32 -5.43 0.08 5.65
C GLY A 32 -5.59 -1.42 5.93
N GLY A 33 -4.64 -2.27 5.51
CA GLY A 33 -4.69 -3.71 5.77
C GLY A 33 -5.75 -4.50 4.98
N ALA A 34 -5.85 -5.79 5.33
CA ALA A 34 -6.70 -6.77 4.67
C ALA A 34 -8.07 -6.87 5.36
N ALA A 35 -9.14 -6.70 4.58
CA ALA A 35 -10.53 -6.90 5.01
C ALA A 35 -11.36 -7.57 3.89
N PRO A 36 -11.00 -8.80 3.46
CA PRO A 36 -11.81 -9.50 2.47
C PRO A 36 -13.17 -9.89 3.09
N PRO A 37 -14.22 -10.07 2.28
CA PRO A 37 -15.48 -10.64 2.76
C PRO A 37 -15.27 -12.01 3.40
N GLU A 38 -16.22 -12.39 4.26
CA GLU A 38 -16.19 -13.66 4.98
C GLU A 38 -16.07 -14.86 4.04
N GLY A 39 -15.15 -15.78 4.33
CA GLY A 39 -14.95 -16.99 3.52
C GLY A 39 -14.29 -16.74 2.16
N GLU A 40 -14.08 -15.49 1.77
CA GLU A 40 -13.36 -15.15 0.55
C GLU A 40 -11.86 -15.06 0.76
N ARG A 41 -11.12 -15.52 -0.24
CA ARG A 41 -9.66 -15.42 -0.32
C ARG A 41 -9.27 -14.34 -1.30
N HIS A 42 -8.62 -13.30 -0.81
CA HIS A 42 -8.13 -12.20 -1.66
C HIS A 42 -6.60 -12.25 -1.79
N ARG A 43 -6.11 -11.75 -2.92
CA ARG A 43 -4.68 -11.55 -3.16
C ARG A 43 -4.33 -10.09 -2.89
N TYR A 44 -3.31 -9.85 -2.08
CA TYR A 44 -2.75 -8.54 -1.78
C TYR A 44 -1.40 -8.43 -2.48
N VAL A 45 -1.33 -7.55 -3.48
CA VAL A 45 -0.14 -7.36 -4.32
C VAL A 45 0.67 -6.17 -3.80
N PHE A 46 1.69 -6.44 -3.01
CA PHE A 46 2.64 -5.43 -2.55
C PHE A 46 3.67 -5.18 -3.65
N THR A 47 3.77 -3.94 -4.11
CA THR A 47 4.66 -3.58 -5.21
C THR A 47 5.63 -2.49 -4.77
N VAL A 48 6.92 -2.71 -5.02
CA VAL A 48 7.96 -1.69 -4.88
C VAL A 48 8.39 -1.25 -6.28
N HIS A 49 8.39 0.05 -6.52
CA HIS A 49 8.86 0.65 -7.76
C HIS A 49 10.18 1.40 -7.51
N ALA A 50 11.21 1.11 -8.31
CA ALA A 50 12.36 1.99 -8.47
C ALA A 50 11.98 3.04 -9.52
N VAL A 51 12.11 4.32 -9.17
CA VAL A 51 11.72 5.44 -10.04
C VAL A 51 12.92 6.32 -10.41
N ASP A 52 12.83 7.03 -11.53
CA ASP A 52 13.90 7.91 -12.06
C ASP A 52 13.82 9.37 -11.57
N GLN A 53 12.89 9.67 -10.65
CA GLN A 53 12.69 10.99 -10.07
C GLN A 53 12.92 10.97 -8.56
N GLU A 54 13.50 12.04 -8.02
CA GLU A 54 13.62 12.24 -6.57
C GLU A 54 12.24 12.42 -5.91
N ARG A 55 11.31 13.10 -6.60
CA ARG A 55 9.93 13.31 -6.17
C ARG A 55 8.98 12.90 -7.27
N LEU A 56 8.08 11.97 -6.97
CA LEU A 56 7.14 11.46 -7.97
C LEU A 56 6.06 12.49 -8.39
N GLY A 57 5.72 13.44 -7.51
CA GLY A 57 4.78 14.54 -7.79
C GLY A 57 3.45 14.49 -7.02
N PRO A 58 2.70 13.36 -7.00
CA PRO A 58 1.41 13.27 -6.32
C PRO A 58 1.49 13.61 -4.82
N GLY A 59 0.55 14.44 -4.38
CA GLY A 59 0.37 14.80 -2.98
C GLY A 59 -0.54 13.85 -2.19
N PRO A 60 -0.79 14.13 -0.89
CA PRO A 60 -1.52 13.24 0.02
C PRO A 60 -2.98 12.97 -0.36
N ASP A 61 -3.60 13.83 -1.18
CA ASP A 61 -5.01 13.69 -1.60
C ASP A 61 -5.18 13.07 -3.00
N ALA A 62 -4.08 12.73 -3.66
CA ALA A 62 -4.11 12.02 -4.93
C ALA A 62 -4.76 10.65 -4.77
N SER A 63 -5.54 10.22 -5.77
CA SER A 63 -6.06 8.87 -5.80
C SER A 63 -4.94 7.86 -6.12
N PRO A 64 -5.10 6.58 -5.73
CA PRO A 64 -4.15 5.53 -6.12
C PRO A 64 -3.96 5.45 -7.64
N ALA A 65 -5.00 5.74 -8.43
CA ALA A 65 -4.92 5.79 -9.88
C ALA A 65 -3.98 6.90 -10.40
N VAL A 66 -4.00 8.10 -9.79
CA VAL A 66 -3.08 9.20 -10.15
C VAL A 66 -1.64 8.85 -9.80
N VAL A 67 -1.41 8.21 -8.65
CA VAL A 67 -0.08 7.69 -8.27
C VAL A 67 0.39 6.66 -9.29
N GLY A 68 -0.46 5.69 -9.64
CA GLY A 68 -0.18 4.67 -10.65
C GLY A 68 0.14 5.25 -12.02
N PHE A 69 -0.55 6.32 -12.43
CA PHE A 69 -0.27 7.04 -13.68
C PHE A 69 1.15 7.62 -13.69
N HIS A 70 1.60 8.27 -12.61
CA HIS A 70 2.98 8.78 -12.52
C HIS A 70 4.01 7.65 -12.51
N LEU A 71 3.77 6.61 -11.71
CA LEU A 71 4.64 5.43 -11.67
C LEU A 71 4.80 4.79 -13.04
N ARG A 72 3.73 4.75 -13.85
CA ARG A 72 3.77 4.16 -15.21
C ARG A 72 4.86 4.75 -16.09
N PHE A 73 5.14 6.05 -15.98
CA PHE A 73 6.13 6.74 -16.80
C PHE A 73 7.52 6.82 -16.18
N HIS A 74 7.63 6.68 -14.86
CA HIS A 74 8.88 6.88 -14.12
C HIS A 74 9.49 5.60 -13.56
N THR A 75 8.81 4.45 -13.66
CA THR A 75 9.33 3.17 -13.13
C THR A 75 10.47 2.64 -14.00
N LEU A 76 11.66 2.51 -13.40
CA LEU A 76 12.83 1.84 -13.96
C LEU A 76 12.76 0.32 -13.76
N ALA A 77 12.32 -0.12 -12.59
CA ALA A 77 12.15 -1.53 -12.23
C ALA A 77 11.05 -1.68 -11.17
N ARG A 78 10.45 -2.87 -11.07
CA ARG A 78 9.48 -3.18 -10.03
C ARG A 78 9.61 -4.62 -9.54
N ALA A 79 9.32 -4.81 -8.26
CA ALA A 79 9.21 -6.13 -7.63
C ALA A 79 7.84 -6.27 -6.97
N HIS A 80 7.30 -7.49 -6.98
CA HIS A 80 6.01 -7.80 -6.40
C HIS A 80 6.15 -8.90 -5.36
N LEU A 81 5.48 -8.72 -4.22
CA LEU A 81 5.18 -9.78 -3.26
C LEU A 81 3.66 -9.96 -3.24
N ILE A 82 3.18 -11.16 -3.54
CA ILE A 82 1.76 -11.49 -3.52
C ILE A 82 1.50 -12.30 -2.26
N ALA A 83 0.74 -11.74 -1.34
CA ALA A 83 0.25 -12.44 -0.16
C ALA A 83 -1.24 -12.77 -0.34
N GLU A 84 -1.69 -13.81 0.35
CA GLU A 84 -3.10 -14.17 0.39
C GLU A 84 -3.62 -14.13 1.81
N TYR A 85 -4.85 -13.66 1.97
CA TYR A 85 -5.57 -13.71 3.24
C TYR A 85 -7.03 -14.05 2.97
N ALA A 86 -7.61 -14.85 3.87
CA ALA A 86 -9.02 -15.17 3.87
C ALA A 86 -9.60 -14.85 5.24
N ALA A 87 -10.72 -14.11 5.26
CA ALA A 87 -11.41 -13.85 6.52
C ALA A 87 -11.99 -15.18 7.06
N PRO A 88 -11.91 -15.42 8.38
CA PRO A 88 -12.49 -16.62 8.99
C PRO A 88 -13.98 -16.71 8.65
N SER A 89 -14.46 -17.88 8.25
CA SER A 89 -15.91 -18.12 8.12
C SER A 89 -16.52 -18.55 9.46
N ALA A 90 -17.74 -18.12 9.72
CA ALA A 90 -18.53 -18.47 10.89
C ALA A 90 -18.75 -19.99 11.01
N THR A 91 -18.61 -20.73 9.92
CA THR A 91 -18.77 -22.19 9.87
C THR A 91 -17.62 -22.96 10.54
N ASN A 92 -16.45 -22.35 10.80
CA ASN A 92 -15.30 -23.01 11.43
C ASN A 92 -15.18 -22.76 12.95
N ALA A 93 -16.24 -22.28 13.61
CA ALA A 93 -16.28 -22.06 15.05
C ALA A 93 -16.92 -23.21 15.87
N ALA A 94 -16.90 -24.44 15.34
CA ALA A 94 -17.42 -25.64 16.01
C ALA A 94 -16.29 -26.60 16.41
#